data_AF-A0A6F8SNQ5-F1
#
_entry.id   AF-A0A6F8SNQ5-F1
#
_cell.length_a   1.000
_cell.length_b   1.000
_cell.length_c   1.000
_cell.angle_alpha   90.00
_cell.angle_beta   90.00
_cell.angle_gamma   90.00
#
_symmetry.space_group_name_H-M   'P 1'
#
loop_
_entity.id
_entity.type
_entity.pdbx_description
1 polymer ?
#
loop_
_entity_poly.entity_id
_entity_poly.type
_entity_poly.pdbx_seq_one_letter_code
_entity_poly.pdbx_strand_id
1 'polypeptide(L)'
;MFAFDIIDGRARNAVPCGRLFYDAERDEWGIQIAEGAGPEEVPFLFSSFVERGERAIGPAWARRWVAERVVPPGRQNLGEVLRANGLREYSEFALLAIGKGACSQDYFVLRGPFPVDDDGEILDDRRQLRQSIGRAVAEARREQGMTQKQLAERALVDQAVVSRVERGRANITSDLLADVACALGMCVEVTLAPAAVYNGEPDEGRLGL
;
A
#
# COMPACT_ATOMS: atom_id res chain seq x y z
N MET A 1 -7.00 3.28 -5.14
CA MET A 1 -6.77 4.50 -4.33
C MET A 1 -7.45 4.37 -2.98
N PHE A 2 -6.71 4.61 -1.90
CA PHE A 2 -7.19 4.67 -0.52
C PHE A 2 -7.20 6.12 -0.02
N ALA A 3 -8.12 6.44 0.90
CA ALA A 3 -8.26 7.80 1.43
C ALA A 3 -8.61 7.75 2.92
N PHE A 4 -7.95 8.61 3.71
CA PHE A 4 -8.06 8.64 5.17
C PHE A 4 -8.15 10.07 5.66
N ASP A 5 -9.11 10.37 6.52
CA ASP A 5 -9.18 11.66 7.21
C ASP A 5 -8.01 11.77 8.21
N ILE A 6 -7.39 12.95 8.26
CA ILE A 6 -6.38 13.32 9.24
C ILE A 6 -7.07 14.13 10.33
N ILE A 7 -7.09 13.62 11.56
CA ILE A 7 -7.80 14.24 12.70
C ILE A 7 -6.86 14.42 13.89
N ASP A 8 -7.09 15.47 14.70
CA ASP A 8 -6.42 15.60 16.01
C ASP A 8 -7.07 14.64 17.02
N GLY A 9 -6.33 13.61 17.42
CA GLY A 9 -6.79 12.57 18.35
C GLY A 9 -7.09 13.07 19.77
N ARG A 10 -6.72 14.32 20.12
CA ARG A 10 -7.07 14.94 21.41
C ARG A 10 -8.51 15.46 21.43
N ALA A 11 -9.09 15.77 20.27
CA ALA A 11 -10.42 16.38 20.18
C ALA A 11 -11.52 15.30 20.20
N ARG A 12 -12.52 15.46 21.07
CA ARG A 12 -13.65 14.50 21.19
C ARG A 12 -14.48 14.40 19.91
N ASN A 13 -14.70 15.53 19.23
CA ASN A 13 -15.44 15.63 17.96
C ASN A 13 -14.51 16.18 16.88
N ALA A 14 -13.38 15.49 16.66
CA ALA A 14 -12.36 15.95 15.74
C ALA A 14 -12.90 16.09 14.31
N VAL A 15 -12.88 17.32 13.81
CA VAL A 15 -13.10 17.64 12.40
C VAL A 15 -11.80 17.34 11.65
N PRO A 16 -11.85 16.70 10.46
CA PRO A 16 -10.66 16.49 9.65
C PRO A 16 -9.97 17.80 9.30
N CYS A 17 -8.68 17.91 9.65
CA CYS A 17 -7.82 19.00 9.21
C CYS A 17 -7.24 18.77 7.81
N GLY A 18 -7.36 17.55 7.30
CA GLY A 18 -6.98 17.17 5.94
C GLY A 18 -7.32 15.72 5.64
N ARG A 19 -6.90 15.25 4.48
CA ARG A 19 -7.09 13.88 3.99
C ARG A 19 -5.81 13.39 3.34
N LEU A 20 -5.35 12.22 3.76
CA LEU A 20 -4.26 11.48 3.13
C LEU A 20 -4.84 10.58 2.05
N PHE A 21 -4.18 10.55 0.89
CA PHE A 21 -4.47 9.65 -0.22
C PHE A 21 -3.27 8.74 -0.46
N TYR A 22 -3.57 7.49 -0.83
CA TYR A 22 -2.57 6.53 -1.28
C TYR A 22 -3.03 5.83 -2.55
N ASP A 23 -2.26 5.98 -3.62
CA ASP A 23 -2.42 5.19 -4.84
C ASP A 23 -1.49 3.98 -4.81
N ALA A 24 -2.07 2.82 -4.47
CA ALA A 24 -1.33 1.56 -4.43
C ALA A 24 -0.86 1.07 -5.80
N GLU A 25 -1.45 1.54 -6.91
CA GLU A 25 -0.97 1.16 -8.25
C GLU A 25 0.37 1.85 -8.57
N ARG A 26 0.54 3.07 -8.05
CA ARG A 26 1.64 3.97 -8.38
C ARG A 26 2.67 4.08 -7.26
N ASP A 27 2.37 3.55 -6.07
CA ASP A 27 3.08 3.82 -4.82
C ASP A 27 3.22 5.33 -4.55
N GLU A 28 2.12 6.07 -4.76
CA GLU A 28 2.10 7.54 -4.63
C GLU A 28 1.21 7.99 -3.48
N TRP A 29 1.71 8.97 -2.73
CA TRP A 29 1.00 9.61 -1.63
C TRP A 29 0.53 11.00 -2.05
N GLY A 30 -0.51 11.51 -1.39
CA GLY A 30 -0.92 12.90 -1.53
C GLY A 30 -1.70 13.34 -0.31
N ILE A 31 -1.69 14.63 0.01
CA ILE A 31 -2.49 15.17 1.10
C ILE A 31 -3.28 16.38 0.60
N GLN A 32 -4.57 16.39 0.91
CA GLN A 32 -5.43 17.57 0.76
C GLN A 32 -5.75 18.12 2.15
N ILE A 33 -5.27 19.32 2.44
CA ILE A 33 -5.59 20.07 3.66
C ILE A 33 -7.02 20.61 3.53
N ALA A 34 -7.77 20.61 4.63
CA ALA A 34 -9.11 21.19 4.66
C ALA A 34 -9.04 22.72 4.48
N GLU A 35 -9.95 23.28 3.66
CA GLU A 35 -9.95 24.71 3.32
C GLU A 35 -9.95 25.64 4.54
N GLY A 36 -10.70 25.25 5.58
CA GLY A 36 -10.86 26.03 6.81
C GLY A 36 -9.82 25.76 7.90
N ALA A 37 -8.85 24.87 7.69
CA ALA A 37 -7.87 24.54 8.72
C ALA A 37 -6.78 25.62 8.82
N GLY A 38 -6.56 26.13 10.04
CA GLY A 38 -5.46 27.05 10.35
C GLY A 38 -4.09 26.34 10.48
N PRO A 39 -2.96 27.07 10.40
CA PRO A 39 -1.61 26.51 10.56
C PRO A 39 -1.38 25.76 11.89
N GLU A 40 -2.12 26.12 12.93
CA GLU A 40 -2.10 25.51 14.26
C GLU A 40 -3.01 24.28 14.42
N GLU A 41 -3.93 24.07 13.47
CA GLU A 41 -4.93 22.99 13.47
C GLU A 41 -4.47 21.77 12.65
N VAL A 42 -3.30 21.87 12.02
CA VAL A 42 -2.71 20.84 11.17
C VAL A 42 -1.38 20.32 11.76
N PRO A 43 -0.90 19.14 11.35
CA PRO A 43 0.47 18.71 11.64
C PRO A 43 1.50 19.79 11.28
N PHE A 44 2.56 19.91 12.07
CA PHE A 44 3.58 20.96 11.89
C PHE A 44 4.16 21.00 10.47
N LEU A 45 4.35 19.84 9.82
CA LEU A 45 4.84 19.74 8.45
C LEU A 45 3.93 20.47 7.43
N PHE A 46 2.64 20.62 7.73
CA PHE A 46 1.66 21.22 6.83
C PHE A 46 1.56 22.75 7.02
N SER A 47 1.93 23.26 8.19
CA SER A 47 1.78 24.68 8.57
C SER A 47 2.23 25.66 7.48
N SER A 48 3.45 25.47 6.95
CA SER A 48 4.00 26.35 5.92
C SER A 48 3.22 26.33 4.59
N PHE A 49 2.57 25.22 4.24
CA PHE A 49 1.69 25.14 3.08
C PHE A 49 0.43 25.98 3.32
N VAL A 50 -0.17 25.85 4.50
CA VAL A 50 -1.34 26.63 4.89
C VAL A 50 -1.06 28.14 4.85
N GLU A 51 0.08 28.56 5.40
CA GLU A 51 0.55 29.96 5.41
C GLU A 51 0.75 30.54 4.01
N ARG A 52 1.16 29.71 3.04
CA ARG A 52 1.29 30.09 1.62
C ARG A 52 -0.04 30.03 0.85
N GLY A 53 -1.14 29.64 1.50
CA GLY A 53 -2.42 29.43 0.84
C GLY A 53 -2.50 28.13 0.03
N GLU A 54 -1.50 27.25 0.16
CA GLU A 54 -1.49 25.93 -0.48
C GLU A 54 -2.35 24.97 0.34
N ARG A 55 -3.14 24.14 -0.35
CA ARG A 55 -3.99 23.11 0.27
C ARG A 55 -3.68 21.70 -0.22
N ALA A 56 -2.97 21.57 -1.34
CA ALA A 56 -2.48 20.29 -1.82
C ALA A 56 -0.99 20.13 -1.46
N ILE A 57 -0.64 19.01 -0.85
CA ILE A 57 0.75 18.60 -0.60
C ILE A 57 1.08 17.44 -1.52
N GLY A 58 2.08 17.66 -2.38
CA GLY A 58 2.51 16.69 -3.38
C GLY A 58 3.22 15.45 -2.81
N PRO A 59 3.50 14.45 -3.66
CA PRO A 59 3.88 13.10 -3.22
C PRO A 59 5.12 13.01 -2.34
N ALA A 60 6.17 13.77 -2.63
CA ALA A 60 7.41 13.73 -1.85
C ALA A 60 7.19 14.17 -0.39
N TRP A 61 6.42 15.22 -0.18
CA TRP A 61 6.12 15.74 1.15
C TRP A 61 5.08 14.90 1.89
N ALA A 62 4.08 14.38 1.18
CA ALA A 62 3.13 13.45 1.75
C ALA A 62 3.80 12.16 2.23
N ARG A 63 4.72 11.57 1.43
CA ARG A 63 5.50 10.40 1.82
C ARG A 63 6.41 10.69 3.02
N ARG A 64 7.00 11.89 3.10
CA ARG A 64 7.80 12.30 4.27
C ARG A 64 6.97 12.31 5.56
N TRP A 65 5.75 12.85 5.51
CA TRP A 65 4.84 12.86 6.67
C TRP A 65 4.41 11.44 7.09
N VAL A 66 4.22 10.53 6.13
CA VAL A 66 3.97 9.10 6.41
C VAL A 66 5.20 8.45 7.05
N ALA A 67 6.41 8.72 6.54
CA ALA A 67 7.66 8.16 7.06
C ALA A 67 7.94 8.54 8.53
N GLU A 68 7.45 9.70 8.98
CA GLU A 68 7.52 10.13 10.39
C GLU A 68 6.67 9.26 11.34
N ARG A 69 5.71 8.51 10.80
CA ARG A 69 4.71 7.72 11.55
C ARG A 69 4.96 6.22 11.52
N VAL A 70 5.80 5.76 10.61
CA VAL A 70 6.11 4.33 10.47
C VAL A 70 7.54 4.05 10.91
N VAL A 71 7.77 2.81 11.32
CA VAL A 71 9.12 2.36 11.64
C VAL A 71 9.97 2.41 10.37
N PRO A 72 11.20 2.96 10.38
CA PRO A 72 12.01 3.06 9.18
C PRO A 72 12.58 1.69 8.76
N PRO A 73 12.82 1.46 7.45
CA PRO A 73 13.26 0.17 6.92
C PRO A 73 14.68 -0.24 7.40
N GLY A 74 15.51 0.70 7.87
CA GLY A 74 16.85 0.45 8.39
C GLY A 74 16.94 0.15 9.90
N ARG A 75 15.81 0.01 10.60
CA ARG A 75 15.81 -0.18 12.06
C ARG A 75 16.39 -1.54 12.45
N GLN A 76 17.28 -1.57 13.45
CA GLN A 76 17.71 -2.83 14.10
C GLN A 76 16.47 -3.62 14.60
N ASN A 77 16.43 -4.92 14.31
CA ASN A 77 15.31 -5.83 14.64
C ASN A 77 13.98 -5.52 13.92
N LEU A 78 14.00 -4.86 12.76
CA LEU A 78 12.79 -4.62 11.96
C LEU A 78 11.96 -5.90 11.72
N GLY A 79 12.59 -7.04 11.45
CA GLY A 79 11.89 -8.30 11.23
C GLY A 79 11.08 -8.81 12.44
N GLU A 80 11.45 -8.46 13.66
CA GLU A 80 10.63 -8.76 14.85
C GLU A 80 9.41 -7.84 14.92
N VAL A 81 9.61 -6.54 14.64
CA VAL A 81 8.52 -5.56 14.57
C VAL A 81 7.49 -5.96 13.53
N LEU A 82 7.94 -6.34 12.32
CA LEU A 82 7.04 -6.78 11.25
C LEU A 82 6.22 -7.99 11.68
N ARG A 83 6.87 -9.04 12.21
CA ARG A 83 6.18 -10.26 12.69
C ARG A 83 5.17 -9.97 13.81
N ALA A 84 5.52 -9.09 14.75
CA ALA A 84 4.60 -8.69 15.83
C ALA A 84 3.34 -7.98 15.31
N ASN A 85 3.42 -7.39 14.12
CA ASN A 85 2.30 -6.74 13.43
C ASN A 85 1.67 -7.62 12.34
N GLY A 86 2.00 -8.92 12.29
CA GLY A 86 1.50 -9.85 11.27
C GLY A 86 2.08 -9.62 9.86
N LEU A 87 3.06 -8.72 9.73
CA LEU A 87 3.67 -8.39 8.44
C LEU A 87 4.80 -9.35 8.10
N ARG A 88 4.82 -9.82 6.85
CA ARG A 88 5.89 -10.67 6.30
C ARG A 88 6.99 -9.86 5.63
N GLU A 89 6.68 -8.64 5.22
CA GLU A 89 7.60 -7.73 4.56
C GLU A 89 7.30 -6.29 4.97
N TYR A 90 8.26 -5.40 4.67
CA TYR A 90 8.11 -3.99 4.96
C TYR A 90 7.11 -3.37 3.98
N SER A 91 6.06 -2.76 4.51
CA SER A 91 5.11 -1.95 3.77
C SER A 91 4.81 -0.70 4.58
N GLU A 92 5.15 0.48 4.04
CA GLU A 92 4.84 1.76 4.67
C GLU A 92 3.32 1.91 4.86
N PHE A 93 2.55 1.51 3.85
CA PHE A 93 1.09 1.52 3.92
C PHE A 93 0.56 0.63 5.03
N ALA A 94 0.99 -0.63 5.10
CA ALA A 94 0.47 -1.56 6.10
C ALA A 94 0.85 -1.12 7.52
N LEU A 95 2.09 -0.68 7.74
CA LEU A 95 2.53 -0.14 9.03
C LEU A 95 1.72 1.09 9.44
N LEU A 96 1.49 2.02 8.52
CA LEU A 96 0.69 3.21 8.75
C LEU A 96 -0.75 2.85 9.12
N ALA A 97 -1.34 1.90 8.40
CA ALA A 97 -2.72 1.47 8.60
C ALA A 97 -2.92 0.71 9.92
N ILE A 98 -1.98 -0.16 10.30
CA ILE A 98 -2.00 -0.87 11.59
C ILE A 98 -1.93 0.12 12.76
N GLY A 99 -1.03 1.10 12.66
CA GLY A 99 -0.91 2.18 13.65
C GLY A 99 -2.00 3.25 13.55
N LYS A 100 -2.87 3.19 12.53
CA LYS A 100 -3.84 4.25 12.19
C LYS A 100 -3.19 5.64 12.16
N GLY A 101 -1.97 5.72 11.64
CA GLY A 101 -1.17 6.95 11.59
C GLY A 101 -0.70 7.53 12.93
N ALA A 102 -0.94 6.87 14.06
CA ALA A 102 -0.47 7.33 15.35
C ALA A 102 1.06 7.23 15.45
N CYS A 103 1.69 8.24 16.06
CA CYS A 103 3.11 8.26 16.34
C CYS A 103 3.41 9.01 17.64
N SER A 104 4.65 8.99 18.11
CA SER A 104 5.06 9.71 19.32
C SER A 104 5.36 11.20 19.10
N GLN A 105 5.31 11.69 17.86
CA GLN A 105 5.72 13.05 17.51
C GLN A 105 4.59 14.06 17.68
N ASP A 106 3.36 13.65 17.39
CA ASP A 106 2.17 14.48 17.50
C ASP A 106 0.93 13.63 17.83
N TYR A 107 -0.24 14.27 17.85
CA TYR A 107 -1.52 13.64 18.19
C TYR A 107 -2.41 13.40 16.97
N PHE A 108 -1.90 13.61 15.75
CA PHE A 108 -2.70 13.45 14.55
C PHE A 108 -2.76 11.99 14.12
N VAL A 109 -3.98 11.50 13.91
CA VAL A 109 -4.25 10.10 13.55
C VAL A 109 -5.09 10.03 12.28
N LEU A 110 -5.12 8.85 11.67
CA LEU A 110 -5.91 8.55 10.50
C LEU A 110 -7.24 7.90 10.89
N ARG A 111 -8.31 8.38 10.26
CA ARG A 111 -9.65 7.82 10.37
C ARG A 111 -10.19 7.51 8.98
N GLY A 112 -10.59 6.27 8.76
CA GLY A 112 -11.17 5.83 7.51
C GLY A 112 -11.30 4.31 7.47
N PRO A 113 -11.88 3.76 6.40
CA PRO A 113 -11.84 2.33 6.17
C PRO A 113 -10.40 1.92 5.86
N PHE A 114 -9.77 1.20 6.78
CA PHE A 114 -8.50 0.54 6.51
C PHE A 114 -8.78 -0.77 5.77
N PRO A 115 -8.21 -0.96 4.57
CA PRO A 115 -8.51 -2.14 3.78
C PRO A 115 -7.94 -3.37 4.47
N VAL A 116 -8.79 -4.36 4.67
CA VAL A 116 -8.42 -5.69 5.17
C VAL A 116 -8.78 -6.75 4.14
N ASP A 117 -8.08 -7.87 4.13
CA ASP A 117 -8.51 -9.06 3.41
C ASP A 117 -9.58 -9.85 4.18
N ASP A 118 -9.99 -10.97 3.60
CA ASP A 118 -11.00 -11.87 4.18
C ASP A 118 -10.59 -12.44 5.55
N ASP A 119 -9.28 -12.47 5.84
CA ASP A 119 -8.73 -12.95 7.10
C ASP A 119 -8.62 -11.81 8.15
N GLY A 120 -9.01 -10.58 7.77
CA GLY A 120 -8.93 -9.39 8.60
C GLY A 120 -7.54 -8.76 8.66
N GLU A 121 -6.60 -9.21 7.83
CA GLU A 121 -5.25 -8.64 7.76
C GLU A 121 -5.22 -7.40 6.86
N ILE A 122 -4.46 -6.37 7.25
CA ILE A 122 -4.32 -5.14 6.47
C ILE A 122 -3.74 -5.47 5.09
N LEU A 123 -4.40 -5.01 4.03
CA LEU A 123 -3.88 -5.12 2.67
C LEU A 123 -2.62 -4.28 2.53
N ASP A 124 -1.54 -4.86 1.98
CA ASP A 124 -0.36 -4.07 1.61
C ASP A 124 -0.44 -3.51 0.18
N ASP A 125 0.49 -2.62 -0.13
CA ASP A 125 0.69 -1.92 -1.40
C ASP A 125 1.14 -2.82 -2.57
N ARG A 126 1.78 -3.95 -2.29
CA ARG A 126 2.28 -4.87 -3.33
C ARG A 126 1.23 -5.84 -3.84
N ARG A 127 -0.01 -5.73 -3.33
CA ARG A 127 -1.11 -6.64 -3.67
C ARG A 127 -1.37 -6.72 -5.18
N GLN A 128 -1.37 -5.61 -5.89
CA GLN A 128 -1.67 -5.63 -7.34
C GLN A 128 -0.64 -6.41 -8.16
N LEU A 129 0.65 -6.23 -7.85
CA LEU A 129 1.72 -7.00 -8.47
C LEU A 129 1.55 -8.50 -8.17
N ARG A 130 1.28 -8.85 -6.91
CA ARG A 130 1.09 -10.26 -6.55
C ARG A 130 -0.18 -10.84 -7.18
N GLN A 131 -1.23 -10.05 -7.36
CA GLN A 131 -2.44 -10.45 -8.06
C GLN A 131 -2.19 -10.66 -9.55
N SER A 132 -1.40 -9.79 -10.21
CA SER A 132 -1.07 -9.96 -11.63
C SER A 132 -0.25 -11.22 -11.86
N ILE A 133 0.77 -11.46 -11.02
CA ILE A 133 1.57 -12.70 -11.01
C ILE A 133 0.67 -13.91 -10.75
N GLY A 134 -0.15 -13.86 -9.69
CA GLY A 134 -1.03 -14.96 -9.30
C GLY A 134 -2.04 -15.31 -10.38
N ARG A 135 -2.61 -14.31 -11.05
CA ARG A 135 -3.51 -14.49 -12.18
C ARG A 135 -2.81 -15.18 -13.35
N ALA A 136 -1.63 -14.71 -13.75
CA ALA A 136 -0.86 -15.31 -14.83
C ALA A 136 -0.51 -16.78 -14.54
N VAL A 137 -0.07 -17.10 -13.32
CA VAL A 137 0.19 -18.48 -12.87
C VAL A 137 -1.08 -19.33 -12.94
N ALA A 138 -2.21 -18.81 -12.46
CA ALA A 138 -3.46 -19.54 -12.43
C ALA A 138 -4.03 -19.80 -13.84
N GLU A 139 -3.88 -18.84 -14.76
CA GLU A 139 -4.27 -18.98 -16.17
C GLU A 139 -3.41 -20.04 -16.86
N ALA A 140 -2.08 -19.91 -16.80
CA ALA A 140 -1.12 -20.89 -17.34
C ALA A 140 -1.36 -22.32 -16.82
N ARG A 141 -1.63 -22.47 -15.53
CA ARG A 141 -1.95 -23.77 -14.92
C ARG A 141 -3.21 -24.38 -15.53
N ARG A 142 -4.26 -23.58 -15.72
CA ARG A 142 -5.55 -24.04 -16.27
C ARG A 142 -5.40 -24.44 -17.74
N GLU A 143 -4.63 -23.71 -18.52
CA GLU A 143 -4.35 -24.04 -19.93
C GLU A 143 -3.64 -25.39 -20.08
N GLN A 144 -2.80 -25.75 -19.10
CA GLN A 144 -2.14 -27.07 -19.05
C GLN A 144 -2.99 -28.17 -18.40
N GLY A 145 -4.25 -27.86 -18.06
CA GLY A 145 -5.17 -28.83 -17.45
C GLY A 145 -4.73 -29.33 -16.07
N MET A 146 -3.86 -28.61 -15.37
CA MET A 146 -3.36 -29.02 -14.05
C MET A 146 -4.26 -28.53 -12.92
N THR A 147 -4.40 -29.35 -11.88
CA THR A 147 -4.93 -28.92 -10.56
C THR A 147 -3.84 -28.15 -9.79
N GLN A 148 -4.24 -27.36 -8.79
CA GLN A 148 -3.27 -26.68 -7.91
C GLN A 148 -2.34 -27.67 -7.20
N LYS A 149 -2.85 -28.85 -6.83
CA LYS A 149 -2.06 -29.91 -6.20
C LYS A 149 -0.97 -30.45 -7.14
N GLN A 150 -1.32 -30.69 -8.41
CA GLN A 150 -0.35 -31.17 -9.40
C GLN A 150 0.74 -30.15 -9.71
N LEU A 151 0.39 -28.85 -9.80
CA LEU A 151 1.39 -27.79 -9.95
C LEU A 151 2.31 -27.75 -8.73
N ALA A 152 1.75 -27.83 -7.52
CA ALA A 152 2.52 -27.82 -6.28
C ALA A 152 3.50 -29.00 -6.20
N GLU A 153 3.06 -30.20 -6.55
CA GLU A 153 3.89 -31.40 -6.62
C GLU A 153 5.05 -31.24 -7.63
N ARG A 154 4.79 -30.69 -8.81
CA ARG A 154 5.85 -30.43 -9.81
C ARG A 154 6.83 -29.34 -9.39
N ALA A 155 6.34 -28.31 -8.71
CA ALA A 155 7.17 -27.20 -8.22
C ALA A 155 7.82 -27.49 -6.86
N LEU A 156 7.65 -28.69 -6.29
CA LEU A 156 8.18 -29.12 -5.00
C LEU A 156 7.78 -28.20 -3.83
N VAL A 157 6.53 -27.74 -3.83
CA VAL A 157 5.95 -26.89 -2.77
C VAL A 157 4.62 -27.43 -2.27
N ASP A 158 4.14 -26.91 -1.13
CA ASP A 158 2.80 -27.24 -0.64
C ASP A 158 1.71 -26.63 -1.55
N GLN A 159 0.59 -27.35 -1.70
CA GLN A 159 -0.60 -26.84 -2.41
C GLN A 159 -1.07 -25.48 -1.83
N ALA A 160 -0.93 -25.28 -0.52
CA ALA A 160 -1.27 -24.03 0.14
C ALA A 160 -0.38 -22.84 -0.32
N VAL A 161 0.85 -23.09 -0.77
CA VAL A 161 1.71 -22.08 -1.40
C VAL A 161 1.12 -21.68 -2.75
N VAL A 162 0.86 -22.65 -3.63
CA VAL A 162 0.24 -22.40 -4.96
C VAL A 162 -1.09 -21.65 -4.82
N SER A 163 -1.96 -22.07 -3.90
CA SER A 163 -3.22 -21.38 -3.62
C SER A 163 -3.02 -19.92 -3.19
N ARG A 164 -2.02 -19.64 -2.34
CA ARG A 164 -1.70 -18.26 -1.94
C ARG A 164 -1.11 -17.45 -3.09
N VAL A 165 -0.23 -18.05 -3.91
CA VAL A 165 0.33 -17.41 -5.10
C VAL A 165 -0.79 -16.98 -6.05
N GLU A 166 -1.67 -17.90 -6.44
CA GLU A 166 -2.75 -17.61 -7.38
C GLU A 166 -3.74 -16.54 -6.89
N ARG A 167 -3.87 -16.39 -5.57
CA ARG A 167 -4.71 -15.35 -4.94
C ARG A 167 -3.97 -14.03 -4.68
N GLY A 168 -2.69 -13.94 -5.04
CA GLY A 168 -1.85 -12.77 -4.79
C GLY A 168 -1.53 -12.53 -3.31
N ARG A 169 -1.60 -13.57 -2.46
CA ARG A 169 -1.29 -13.53 -1.02
C ARG A 169 0.08 -14.10 -0.65
N ALA A 170 0.81 -14.64 -1.63
CA ALA A 170 2.16 -15.15 -1.40
C ALA A 170 3.20 -14.07 -1.68
N ASN A 171 4.10 -13.83 -0.73
CA ASN A 171 5.38 -13.19 -1.04
C ASN A 171 6.24 -14.23 -1.76
N ILE A 172 6.20 -14.20 -3.10
CA ILE A 172 6.89 -15.15 -3.95
C ILE A 172 8.29 -14.62 -4.26
N THR A 173 9.32 -15.42 -4.02
CA THR A 173 10.68 -15.09 -4.46
C THR A 173 10.80 -15.27 -5.97
N SER A 174 11.77 -14.62 -6.60
CA SER A 174 12.08 -14.84 -8.02
C SER A 174 12.38 -16.31 -8.32
N ASP A 175 13.06 -17.00 -7.38
CA ASP A 175 13.42 -18.41 -7.53
C ASP A 175 12.17 -19.30 -7.52
N LEU A 176 11.27 -19.11 -6.55
CA LEU A 176 10.01 -19.85 -6.51
C LEU A 176 9.13 -19.55 -7.73
N LEU A 177 9.12 -18.31 -8.21
CA LEU A 177 8.41 -17.96 -9.43
C LEU A 177 8.99 -18.70 -10.65
N ALA A 178 10.32 -18.82 -10.73
CA ALA A 178 10.99 -19.59 -11.77
C ALA A 178 10.70 -21.09 -11.66
N ASP A 179 10.68 -21.66 -10.44
CA ASP A 179 10.33 -23.07 -10.21
C ASP A 179 8.89 -23.36 -10.64
N VAL A 180 7.95 -22.47 -10.30
CA VAL A 180 6.54 -22.56 -10.73
C VAL A 180 6.42 -22.46 -12.25
N ALA A 181 7.13 -21.53 -12.89
CA ALA A 181 7.14 -21.39 -14.34
C ALA A 181 7.72 -22.65 -15.02
N CYS A 182 8.82 -23.18 -14.49
CA CYS A 182 9.44 -24.42 -14.98
C CYS A 182 8.51 -25.63 -14.82
N ALA A 183 7.79 -25.73 -13.70
CA ALA A 183 6.77 -26.77 -13.47
C ALA A 183 5.61 -26.69 -14.48
N LEU A 184 5.35 -25.49 -15.01
CA LEU A 184 4.42 -25.20 -16.09
C LEU A 184 5.08 -25.33 -17.48
N GLY A 185 6.35 -25.71 -17.60
CA GLY A 185 7.03 -25.71 -18.91
C GLY A 185 7.05 -24.33 -19.59
N MET A 186 7.00 -23.27 -18.80
CA MET A 186 7.03 -21.87 -19.23
C MET A 186 8.31 -21.19 -18.75
N CYS A 187 8.50 -19.93 -19.17
CA CYS A 187 9.55 -19.06 -18.66
C CYS A 187 8.95 -17.76 -18.12
N VAL A 188 9.68 -17.09 -17.21
CA VAL A 188 9.29 -15.79 -16.67
C VAL A 188 9.84 -14.70 -17.57
N GLU A 189 8.96 -13.86 -18.11
CA GLU A 189 9.33 -12.65 -18.83
C GLU A 189 8.91 -11.42 -18.02
N VAL A 190 9.83 -10.46 -17.86
CA VAL A 190 9.58 -9.22 -17.09
C VAL A 190 9.70 -8.03 -18.03
N THR A 191 8.61 -7.26 -18.15
CA THR A 191 8.60 -5.98 -18.85
C THR A 191 8.40 -4.86 -17.83
N LEU A 192 9.27 -3.85 -17.89
CA LEU A 192 9.11 -2.62 -17.11
C LEU A 192 8.38 -1.59 -17.97
N ALA A 193 7.28 -1.05 -17.46
CA ALA A 193 6.61 0.09 -18.05
C ALA A 193 6.96 1.35 -17.26
N PRO A 194 7.05 2.53 -17.91
CA PRO A 194 7.09 3.79 -17.18
C PRO A 194 5.90 3.85 -16.23
N ALA A 195 6.14 4.19 -14.95
CA ALA A 195 5.05 4.60 -14.09
C ALA A 195 4.36 5.78 -14.78
N ALA A 196 3.03 5.74 -14.92
CA ALA A 196 2.31 6.91 -15.41
C ALA A 196 2.73 8.12 -14.56
N VAL A 197 3.15 9.21 -15.18
CA VAL A 197 3.60 10.41 -14.46
C VAL A 197 2.34 11.07 -13.86
N TYR A 198 2.34 11.33 -12.55
CA TYR A 198 1.28 12.13 -11.94
C TYR A 198 1.68 13.59 -12.08
N ASN A 199 1.06 14.30 -13.01
CA ASN A 199 1.38 15.71 -13.27
C ASN A 199 0.71 16.68 -12.28
N GLY A 200 0.18 16.21 -11.15
CA GLY A 200 -0.21 17.09 -10.05
C GLY A 200 -1.34 18.09 -10.32
N GLU A 201 -2.06 18.00 -11.44
CA GLU A 201 -3.23 18.85 -11.66
C GLU A 201 -4.49 18.20 -11.07
N PRO A 202 -5.30 18.93 -10.26
CA PRO A 202 -6.68 18.54 -10.06
C PRO A 202 -7.37 18.49 -11.43
N ASP A 203 -8.25 17.52 -11.63
CA ASP A 203 -9.13 17.44 -12.79
C ASP A 203 -10.11 18.63 -12.77
N GLU A 204 -9.63 19.83 -13.13
CA GLU A 204 -10.46 20.95 -13.59
C GLU A 204 -10.88 20.65 -15.03
N GLY A 205 -11.72 19.64 -15.20
CA GLY A 205 -11.97 19.06 -16.51
C GLY A 205 -13.34 18.41 -16.71
N ARG A 206 -14.35 18.69 -15.86
CA ARG A 206 -15.77 18.47 -16.20
C ARG A 206 -16.67 19.62 -15.74
N LEU A 207 -16.43 20.80 -16.29
CA LEU A 207 -17.51 21.72 -16.65
C LEU A 207 -17.59 21.74 -18.17
N GLY A 208 -18.53 20.97 -18.68
CA GLY A 208 -18.81 20.79 -20.09
C GLY A 208 -20.14 20.08 -20.25
N LEU A 209 -21.20 20.91 -20.33
CA LEU A 209 -22.64 20.66 -20.48
C LEU A 209 -23.47 20.75 -19.20
#